data_AF-A0A4Q3TCJ6-F1
#
_entry.id   AF-A0A4Q3TCJ6-F1
#
_cell.length_a   1.000
_cell.length_b   1.000
_cell.length_c   1.000
_cell.angle_alpha   90.00
_cell.angle_beta   90.00
_cell.angle_gamma   90.00
#
_symmetry.space_group_name_H-M   'P 1'
#
loop_
_entity.id
_entity.type
_entity.pdbx_description
1 polymer ?
#
loop_
_entity_poly.entity_id
_entity_poly.type
_entity_poly.pdbx_seq_one_letter_code
_entity_poly.pdbx_strand_id
1 'polypeptide(L)'
;SCDLAKSNLAKAGVTYTNVAAPAGTVAEVRIGSVVVPSFRGETLPAADFTTQKKAWDADLGAALKTAGYPAKADSALVNKPVVIGILFILVFYVTMVYGPIAAALVEMFPTNIRYTSMSLPYHIGNGWFGGFLPTTAFAMVAATGNIYYGLWYPIVIALATAVLGFLLVKEGKDVNLND
;
A
#
# COMPACT_ATOMS: atom_id res chain seq x y z
N SER A 1 -11.59 -19.16 -4.36
CA SER A 1 -12.83 -18.33 -4.26
C SER A 1 -12.75 -17.25 -3.15
N CYS A 2 -12.30 -17.56 -1.92
CA CYS A 2 -12.17 -16.56 -0.84
C CYS A 2 -11.22 -15.40 -1.18
N ASP A 3 -10.05 -15.69 -1.77
CA ASP A 3 -9.08 -14.67 -2.15
C ASP A 3 -9.62 -13.72 -3.23
N LEU A 4 -10.45 -14.22 -4.14
CA LEU A 4 -11.12 -13.40 -5.15
C LEU A 4 -12.07 -12.39 -4.48
N ALA A 5 -12.85 -12.84 -3.50
CA ALA A 5 -13.75 -12.00 -2.74
C ALA A 5 -13.00 -10.92 -1.95
N LYS A 6 -11.98 -11.33 -1.18
CA LYS A 6 -11.12 -10.44 -0.39
C LYS A 6 -10.40 -9.40 -1.25
N SER A 7 -9.84 -9.84 -2.37
CA SER A 7 -9.12 -8.97 -3.31
C SER A 7 -10.03 -7.90 -3.90
N ASN A 8 -11.26 -8.26 -4.30
CA ASN A 8 -12.22 -7.29 -4.80
C ASN A 8 -12.64 -6.29 -3.71
N LEU A 9 -13.03 -6.77 -2.52
CA LEU A 9 -13.45 -5.90 -1.41
C LEU A 9 -12.33 -4.94 -0.97
N ALA A 10 -11.08 -5.44 -0.89
CA ALA A 10 -9.92 -4.61 -0.61
C ALA A 10 -9.68 -3.56 -1.70
N LYS A 11 -9.81 -3.93 -2.98
CA LYS A 11 -9.71 -3.00 -4.11
C LYS A 11 -10.83 -1.95 -4.11
N ALA A 12 -12.02 -2.32 -3.65
CA ALA A 12 -13.14 -1.42 -3.49
C ALA A 12 -13.03 -0.50 -2.25
N GLY A 13 -11.99 -0.69 -1.41
CA GLY A 13 -11.82 0.08 -0.18
C GLY A 13 -12.87 -0.20 0.88
N VAL A 14 -13.53 -1.37 0.82
CA VAL A 14 -14.56 -1.76 1.77
C VAL A 14 -13.92 -2.52 2.92
N THR A 15 -14.20 -2.11 4.15
CA THR A 15 -13.77 -2.84 5.35
C THR A 15 -14.67 -4.06 5.55
N TYR A 16 -14.09 -5.21 5.88
CA TYR A 16 -14.84 -6.45 6.06
C TYR A 16 -14.28 -7.32 7.19
N THR A 17 -15.07 -8.29 7.65
CA THR A 17 -14.66 -9.29 8.63
C THR A 17 -14.66 -10.67 7.99
N ASN A 18 -13.63 -11.46 8.28
CA ASN A 18 -13.53 -12.84 7.80
C ASN A 18 -14.23 -13.78 8.77
N VAL A 19 -15.20 -14.53 8.26
CA VAL A 19 -15.91 -15.58 9.02
C VAL A 19 -15.56 -16.92 8.41
N ALA A 20 -15.12 -17.86 9.25
CA ALA A 20 -14.81 -19.20 8.80
C ALA A 20 -16.08 -19.93 8.34
N ALA A 21 -16.05 -20.47 7.13
CA ALA A 21 -17.08 -21.35 6.60
C ALA A 21 -16.57 -22.81 6.61
N PRO A 22 -17.48 -23.80 6.59
CA PRO A 22 -17.08 -25.21 6.51
C PRO A 22 -16.15 -25.48 5.32
N ALA A 23 -15.18 -26.37 5.52
CA ALA A 23 -14.23 -26.71 4.46
C ALA A 23 -14.96 -27.21 3.20
N GLY A 24 -14.57 -26.70 2.04
CA GLY A 24 -15.17 -27.09 0.76
C GLY A 24 -16.43 -26.31 0.36
N THR A 25 -16.89 -25.32 1.13
CA THR A 25 -17.93 -24.39 0.66
C THR A 25 -17.34 -23.32 -0.26
N VAL A 26 -18.19 -22.74 -1.12
CA VAL A 26 -17.80 -21.56 -1.90
C VAL A 26 -17.89 -20.34 -0.98
N ALA A 27 -16.93 -19.42 -1.09
CA ALA A 27 -16.95 -18.20 -0.30
C ALA A 27 -18.16 -17.34 -0.68
N GLU A 28 -18.80 -16.73 0.31
CA GLU A 28 -19.92 -15.80 0.10
C GLU A 28 -19.56 -14.44 0.70
N VAL A 29 -19.94 -13.38 0.01
CA VAL A 29 -19.88 -12.02 0.55
C VAL A 29 -21.27 -11.66 1.08
N ARG A 30 -21.35 -11.31 2.37
CA ARG A 30 -22.60 -10.93 3.02
C ARG A 30 -22.59 -9.42 3.29
N ILE A 31 -23.58 -8.73 2.73
CA ILE A 31 -23.76 -7.27 2.85
C ILE A 31 -25.15 -7.05 3.45
N GLY A 32 -25.22 -6.91 4.78
CA GLY A 32 -26.51 -6.91 5.47
C GLY A 32 -27.27 -8.22 5.21
N SER A 33 -28.44 -8.14 4.57
CA SER A 33 -29.25 -9.28 4.16
C SER A 33 -28.90 -9.85 2.77
N VAL A 34 -28.07 -9.14 1.98
CA VAL A 34 -27.70 -9.55 0.62
C VAL A 34 -26.53 -10.52 0.68
N VAL A 35 -26.65 -11.66 -0.01
CA VAL A 35 -25.60 -12.66 -0.14
C VAL A 35 -25.16 -12.73 -1.60
N VAL A 36 -23.88 -12.46 -1.85
CA VAL A 36 -23.26 -12.57 -3.18
C VAL A 36 -22.29 -13.76 -3.14
N PRO A 37 -22.64 -14.91 -3.73
CA PRO A 37 -21.73 -16.05 -3.79
C PRO A 37 -20.54 -15.70 -4.68
N SER A 38 -19.33 -16.03 -4.22
CA SER A 38 -18.14 -16.04 -5.06
C SER A 38 -18.14 -17.29 -5.94
N PHE A 39 -17.06 -17.51 -6.69
CA PHE A 39 -16.90 -18.69 -7.54
C PHE A 39 -15.48 -19.24 -7.47
N ARG A 40 -15.32 -20.51 -7.86
CA ARG A 40 -14.01 -21.17 -7.95
C ARG A 40 -13.40 -20.89 -9.31
N GLY A 41 -12.45 -19.96 -9.34
CA GLY A 41 -11.71 -19.61 -10.55
C GLY A 41 -10.56 -20.56 -10.89
N GLU A 42 -10.15 -21.42 -9.95
CA GLU A 42 -8.90 -22.18 -10.05
C GLU A 42 -8.88 -23.20 -11.21
N THR A 43 -10.06 -23.67 -11.64
CA THR A 43 -10.21 -24.71 -12.67
C THR A 43 -10.76 -24.20 -13.99
N LEU A 44 -10.95 -22.88 -14.14
CA LEU A 44 -11.54 -22.28 -15.34
C LEU A 44 -10.45 -21.93 -16.38
N PRO A 45 -10.74 -22.09 -17.68
CA PRO A 45 -9.93 -21.47 -18.73
C PRO A 45 -9.85 -19.95 -18.54
N ALA A 46 -8.72 -19.33 -18.91
CA ALA A 46 -8.46 -17.91 -18.65
C ALA A 46 -9.52 -16.95 -19.23
N ALA A 47 -10.08 -17.28 -20.40
CA ALA A 47 -11.13 -16.49 -21.04
C ALA A 47 -12.45 -16.54 -20.24
N ASP A 48 -12.83 -17.72 -19.76
CA ASP A 48 -14.03 -17.93 -18.97
C ASP A 48 -13.90 -17.32 -17.58
N PHE A 49 -12.72 -17.46 -16.96
CA PHE A 49 -12.39 -16.80 -15.70
C PHE A 49 -12.55 -15.28 -15.79
N THR A 50 -12.01 -14.66 -16.85
CA THR A 50 -12.10 -13.20 -17.03
C THR A 50 -13.54 -12.75 -17.21
N THR A 51 -14.32 -13.49 -18.00
CA THR A 51 -15.73 -13.19 -18.25
C THR A 51 -16.56 -13.31 -16.98
N GLN A 52 -16.43 -14.43 -16.27
CA GLN A 52 -17.16 -14.67 -15.04
C GLN A 52 -16.73 -13.71 -13.91
N LYS A 53 -15.43 -13.43 -13.82
CA LYS A 53 -14.90 -12.43 -12.88
C LYS A 53 -15.51 -11.06 -13.14
N LYS A 54 -15.58 -10.62 -14.39
CA LYS A 54 -16.15 -9.31 -14.74
C LYS A 54 -17.64 -9.22 -14.38
N ALA A 55 -18.41 -10.28 -14.65
CA ALA A 55 -19.82 -10.34 -14.28
C ALA A 55 -19.99 -10.27 -12.75
N TRP A 56 -19.25 -11.11 -12.02
CA TRP A 56 -19.28 -11.15 -10.57
C TRP A 56 -18.82 -9.83 -9.92
N ASP A 57 -17.76 -9.19 -10.46
CA ASP A 57 -17.28 -7.88 -9.99
C ASP A 57 -18.38 -6.80 -10.17
N ALA A 58 -19.19 -6.88 -11.23
CA ALA A 58 -20.29 -5.96 -11.48
C ALA A 58 -21.46 -6.19 -10.51
N ASP A 59 -21.85 -7.44 -10.27
CA ASP A 59 -22.91 -7.82 -9.34
C ASP A 59 -22.56 -7.40 -7.91
N LEU A 60 -21.33 -7.69 -7.46
CA LEU A 60 -20.84 -7.27 -6.16
C LEU A 60 -20.81 -5.73 -6.06
N GLY A 61 -20.36 -5.03 -7.10
CA GLY A 61 -20.35 -3.56 -7.14
C GLY A 61 -21.75 -2.96 -7.02
N ALA A 62 -22.76 -3.56 -7.66
CA ALA A 62 -24.15 -3.14 -7.55
C ALA A 62 -24.72 -3.40 -6.15
N ALA A 63 -24.42 -4.55 -5.55
CA ALA A 63 -24.81 -4.87 -4.17
C ALA A 63 -24.19 -3.90 -3.16
N LEU A 64 -22.89 -3.62 -3.29
CA LEU A 64 -22.18 -2.64 -2.45
C LEU A 64 -22.78 -1.24 -2.57
N LYS A 65 -23.05 -0.78 -3.80
CA LYS A 65 -23.69 0.52 -4.04
C LYS A 65 -25.07 0.61 -3.39
N THR A 66 -25.87 -0.44 -3.50
CA THR A 66 -27.22 -0.52 -2.90
C THR A 66 -27.15 -0.47 -1.37
N ALA A 67 -26.13 -1.09 -0.79
CA ALA A 67 -25.86 -1.06 0.64
C ALA A 67 -25.21 0.26 1.14
N GLY A 68 -25.03 1.25 0.27
CA GLY A 68 -24.48 2.55 0.64
C GLY A 68 -22.95 2.64 0.61
N TYR A 69 -22.26 1.69 -0.02
CA TYR A 69 -20.81 1.76 -0.28
C TYR A 69 -20.58 2.30 -1.71
N PRO A 70 -20.34 3.60 -1.89
CA PRO A 70 -20.18 4.18 -3.22
C PRO A 70 -18.81 3.82 -3.82
N ALA A 71 -18.78 3.62 -5.14
CA ALA A 71 -17.53 3.34 -5.86
C ALA A 71 -16.52 4.50 -5.87
N LYS A 72 -16.98 5.71 -5.52
CA LYS A 72 -16.17 6.91 -5.38
C LYS A 72 -16.62 7.67 -4.14
N ALA A 73 -15.69 8.28 -3.44
CA ALA A 73 -16.03 9.20 -2.36
C ALA A 73 -16.92 10.33 -2.88
N ASP A 74 -17.97 10.66 -2.13
CA ASP A 74 -18.81 11.80 -2.44
C ASP A 74 -18.01 13.09 -2.21
N SER A 75 -17.77 13.84 -3.29
CA SER A 75 -17.00 15.10 -3.29
C SER A 75 -17.60 16.16 -2.36
N ALA A 76 -18.91 16.09 -2.08
CA ALA A 76 -19.59 16.99 -1.15
C ALA A 76 -19.29 16.64 0.32
N LEU A 77 -19.00 15.37 0.63
CA LEU A 77 -18.64 14.92 1.98
C LEU A 77 -17.14 15.07 2.26
N VAL A 78 -16.32 15.23 1.22
CA VAL A 78 -14.87 15.44 1.36
C VAL A 78 -14.57 16.88 1.79
N ASN A 79 -13.99 17.05 2.97
CA ASN A 79 -13.43 18.34 3.39
C ASN A 79 -12.13 18.64 2.62
N LYS A 80 -12.29 19.24 1.44
CA LYS A 80 -11.16 19.53 0.52
C LYS A 80 -10.07 20.41 1.16
N PRO A 81 -10.39 21.50 1.89
CA PRO A 81 -9.36 22.29 2.58
C PRO A 81 -8.52 21.47 3.55
N VAL A 82 -9.14 20.62 4.37
CA VAL A 82 -8.41 19.77 5.32
C VAL A 82 -7.55 18.74 4.60
N VAL A 83 -8.07 18.10 3.55
CA VAL A 83 -7.29 17.14 2.74
C VAL A 83 -6.07 17.83 2.12
N ILE A 84 -6.24 19.02 1.53
CA ILE A 84 -5.13 19.79 0.97
C ILE A 84 -4.12 20.16 2.07
N GLY A 85 -4.58 20.57 3.26
CA GLY A 85 -3.71 20.87 4.39
C GLY A 85 -2.88 19.65 4.84
N ILE A 86 -3.50 18.46 4.93
CA ILE A 86 -2.79 17.22 5.25
C ILE A 86 -1.75 16.90 4.16
N LEU A 87 -2.13 16.96 2.89
CA LEU A 87 -1.20 16.71 1.78
C LEU A 87 -0.04 17.71 1.78
N PHE A 88 -0.30 18.98 2.06
CA PHE A 88 0.72 20.00 2.20
C PHE A 88 1.70 19.67 3.33
N ILE A 89 1.21 19.30 4.52
CA ILE A 89 2.07 18.91 5.65
C ILE A 89 2.94 17.69 5.29
N LEU A 90 2.36 16.68 4.63
CA LEU A 90 3.10 15.49 4.20
C LEU A 90 4.20 15.84 3.19
N VAL A 91 3.89 16.65 2.17
CA VAL A 91 4.89 17.11 1.18
C VAL A 91 5.94 17.99 1.84
N PHE A 92 5.54 18.86 2.77
CA PHE A 92 6.46 19.70 3.52
C PHE A 92 7.49 18.87 4.29
N TYR A 93 7.06 17.82 5.02
CA TYR A 93 7.98 16.91 5.69
C TYR A 93 8.92 16.20 4.72
N VAL A 94 8.43 15.76 3.56
CA VAL A 94 9.27 15.18 2.51
C VAL A 94 10.33 16.20 2.05
N THR A 95 9.94 17.45 1.79
CA THR A 95 10.89 18.49 1.32
C THR A 95 11.96 18.85 2.35
N MET A 96 11.62 18.91 3.63
CA MET A 96 12.58 19.14 4.72
C MET A 96 13.67 18.08 4.77
N VAL A 97 13.37 16.87 4.35
CA VAL A 97 14.29 15.72 4.38
C VAL A 97 15.14 15.66 3.10
N TYR A 98 14.58 16.04 1.94
CA TYR A 98 15.29 15.99 0.66
C TYR A 98 16.51 16.91 0.59
N GLY A 99 16.46 18.10 1.21
CA GLY A 99 17.58 19.05 1.22
C GLY A 99 18.81 18.50 1.96
N PRO A 100 18.71 18.15 3.25
CA PRO A 100 19.82 17.63 4.04
C PRO A 100 20.35 16.28 3.55
N ILE A 101 19.50 15.39 3.02
CA ILE A 101 19.94 14.06 2.54
C ILE A 101 20.99 14.19 1.43
N ALA A 102 20.81 15.12 0.49
CA ALA A 102 21.75 15.29 -0.61
C ALA A 102 23.14 15.72 -0.10
N ALA A 103 23.20 16.63 0.87
CA ALA A 103 24.46 17.06 1.48
C ALA A 103 25.10 15.92 2.30
N ALA A 104 24.33 15.26 3.16
CA ALA A 104 24.83 14.18 4.01
C ALA A 104 25.42 13.01 3.19
N LEU A 105 24.76 12.60 2.10
CA LEU A 105 25.28 11.52 1.25
C LEU A 105 26.60 11.89 0.54
N VAL A 106 26.78 13.16 0.18
CA VAL A 106 27.99 13.65 -0.47
C VAL A 106 29.18 13.68 0.51
N GLU A 107 28.92 13.93 1.78
CA GLU A 107 29.91 13.91 2.86
C GLU A 107 30.29 12.49 3.31
N MET A 108 29.36 11.54 3.22
CA MET A 108 29.60 10.15 3.65
C MET A 108 30.44 9.32 2.67
N PHE A 109 30.64 9.77 1.43
CA PHE A 109 31.33 9.00 0.38
C PHE A 109 32.47 9.79 -0.30
N PRO A 110 33.65 9.15 -0.50
CA PRO A 110 34.76 9.74 -1.24
C PRO A 110 34.37 10.17 -2.66
N THR A 111 35.02 11.23 -3.15
CA THR A 111 34.70 11.87 -4.44
C THR A 111 34.80 10.94 -5.65
N ASN A 112 35.72 9.97 -5.63
CA ASN A 112 35.99 9.05 -6.73
C ASN A 112 34.88 8.00 -6.98
N ILE A 113 34.10 7.64 -5.96
CA ILE A 113 33.01 6.64 -6.05
C ILE A 113 31.63 7.25 -5.80
N ARG A 114 31.56 8.55 -5.53
CA ARG A 114 30.37 9.22 -4.99
C ARG A 114 29.10 8.97 -5.81
N TYR A 115 29.17 9.02 -7.14
CA TYR A 115 28.01 8.79 -8.00
C TYR A 115 27.45 7.37 -7.87
N THR A 116 28.32 6.36 -7.89
CA THR A 116 27.95 4.95 -7.71
C THR A 116 27.42 4.70 -6.30
N SER A 117 28.08 5.25 -5.29
CA SER A 117 27.70 5.07 -3.88
C SER A 117 26.42 5.81 -3.51
N MET A 118 26.09 6.93 -4.15
CA MET A 118 24.81 7.63 -3.95
C MET A 118 23.64 6.93 -4.66
N SER A 119 23.91 6.31 -5.81
CA SER A 119 22.87 5.63 -6.61
C SER A 119 22.37 4.34 -5.94
N LEU A 120 23.24 3.59 -5.27
CA LEU A 120 22.89 2.32 -4.63
C LEU A 120 21.82 2.48 -3.51
N PRO A 121 21.98 3.36 -2.50
CA PRO A 121 20.95 3.64 -1.51
C PRO A 121 19.64 4.13 -2.13
N TYR A 122 19.73 4.98 -3.16
CA TYR A 122 18.56 5.51 -3.86
C TYR A 122 17.74 4.40 -4.52
N HIS A 123 18.39 3.49 -5.25
CA HIS A 123 17.72 2.38 -5.91
C HIS A 123 17.22 1.31 -4.95
N ILE A 124 17.94 1.02 -3.87
CA ILE A 124 17.45 0.07 -2.85
C ILE A 124 16.24 0.66 -2.11
N GLY A 125 16.34 1.93 -1.69
CA GLY A 125 15.26 2.66 -1.02
C GLY A 125 14.00 2.73 -1.87
N ASN A 126 14.11 3.35 -3.04
CA ASN A 126 12.95 3.59 -3.89
C ASN A 126 12.49 2.34 -4.65
N GLY A 127 13.43 1.52 -5.12
CA GLY A 127 13.13 0.33 -5.90
C GLY A 127 12.58 -0.80 -5.06
N TRP A 128 13.26 -1.16 -3.97
CA TRP A 128 12.83 -2.28 -3.14
C TRP A 128 11.74 -1.84 -2.16
N PHE A 129 12.07 -0.97 -1.20
CA PHE A 129 11.10 -0.59 -0.16
C PHE A 129 9.93 0.23 -0.73
N GLY A 130 10.21 1.18 -1.63
CA GLY A 130 9.17 1.95 -2.30
C GLY A 130 8.33 1.10 -3.27
N GLY A 131 8.98 0.28 -4.10
CA GLY A 131 8.29 -0.52 -5.12
C GLY A 131 7.41 -1.64 -4.55
N PHE A 132 7.79 -2.25 -3.43
CA PHE A 132 6.97 -3.29 -2.78
C PHE A 132 5.83 -2.73 -1.92
N LEU A 133 5.85 -1.45 -1.57
CA LEU A 133 4.84 -0.83 -0.70
C LEU A 133 3.39 -1.08 -1.20
N PRO A 134 3.02 -0.82 -2.47
CA PRO A 134 1.64 -0.99 -2.90
C PRO A 134 1.17 -2.45 -2.82
N THR A 135 2.00 -3.39 -3.23
CA THR A 135 1.67 -4.82 -3.23
C THR A 135 1.56 -5.36 -1.82
N THR A 136 2.51 -5.03 -0.93
CA THR A 136 2.47 -5.47 0.47
C THR A 136 1.31 -4.83 1.23
N ALA A 137 1.08 -3.52 1.05
CA ALA A 137 -0.05 -2.83 1.67
C ALA A 137 -1.39 -3.43 1.22
N PHE A 138 -1.55 -3.72 -0.07
CA PHE A 138 -2.75 -4.39 -0.58
C PHE A 138 -2.94 -5.78 0.02
N ALA A 139 -1.88 -6.59 0.08
CA ALA A 139 -1.94 -7.92 0.69
C ALA A 139 -2.30 -7.86 2.18
N MET A 140 -1.76 -6.89 2.91
CA MET A 140 -2.06 -6.62 4.32
C MET A 140 -3.54 -6.24 4.52
N VAL A 141 -4.09 -5.37 3.68
CA VAL A 141 -5.52 -5.00 3.71
C VAL A 141 -6.39 -6.20 3.34
N ALA A 142 -6.00 -6.98 2.32
CA ALA A 142 -6.73 -8.17 1.90
C ALA A 142 -6.69 -9.31 2.95
N ALA A 143 -5.62 -9.41 3.74
CA ALA A 143 -5.52 -10.39 4.81
C ALA A 143 -6.38 -9.99 6.02
N THR A 144 -6.35 -8.72 6.40
CA THR A 144 -6.97 -8.23 7.64
C THR A 144 -8.40 -7.72 7.46
N GLY A 145 -8.79 -7.32 6.26
CA GLY A 145 -10.05 -6.63 5.99
C GLY A 145 -10.10 -5.18 6.45
N ASN A 146 -9.00 -4.62 6.98
CA ASN A 146 -8.90 -3.24 7.44
C ASN A 146 -8.08 -2.39 6.46
N ILE A 147 -8.70 -1.38 5.87
CA ILE A 147 -8.08 -0.49 4.88
C ILE A 147 -6.89 0.31 5.42
N TYR A 148 -6.84 0.56 6.74
CA TYR A 148 -5.76 1.30 7.38
C TYR A 148 -4.56 0.41 7.70
N TYR A 149 -4.71 -0.92 7.64
CA TYR A 149 -3.64 -1.82 8.04
C TYR A 149 -2.43 -1.74 7.09
N GLY A 150 -2.65 -1.37 5.82
CA GLY A 150 -1.57 -1.10 4.86
C GLY A 150 -0.61 0.02 5.29
N LEU A 151 -1.02 0.93 6.18
CA LEU A 151 -0.17 2.01 6.71
C LEU A 151 0.98 1.47 7.58
N TRP A 152 0.86 0.27 8.14
CA TRP A 152 1.92 -0.32 8.95
C TRP A 152 3.19 -0.59 8.15
N TYR A 153 3.11 -0.86 6.84
CA TYR A 153 4.29 -1.07 6.00
C TYR A 153 5.23 0.15 6.02
N PRO A 154 4.81 1.35 5.57
CA PRO A 154 5.68 2.52 5.61
C PRO A 154 6.07 2.94 7.04
N ILE A 155 5.19 2.74 8.03
CA ILE A 155 5.50 3.08 9.43
C ILE A 155 6.65 2.22 9.96
N VAL A 156 6.58 0.90 9.79
CA VAL A 156 7.61 -0.03 10.29
C VAL A 156 8.93 0.21 9.56
N ILE A 157 8.91 0.41 8.24
CA ILE A 157 10.13 0.74 7.48
C ILE A 157 10.72 2.07 7.95
N ALA A 158 9.92 3.11 8.15
CA ALA A 158 10.41 4.41 8.63
C ALA A 158 10.98 4.34 10.06
N LEU A 159 10.37 3.58 10.95
CA LEU A 159 10.91 3.36 12.30
C LEU A 159 12.21 2.57 12.26
N ALA A 160 12.29 1.53 11.43
CA ALA A 160 13.51 0.76 11.25
C ALA A 160 14.65 1.63 10.68
N THR A 161 14.38 2.47 9.68
CA THR A 161 15.39 3.39 9.13
C THR A 161 15.80 4.46 10.13
N ALA A 162 14.89 4.96 10.96
CA ALA A 162 15.24 5.89 12.04
C ALA A 162 16.16 5.24 13.09
N VAL A 163 15.84 4.02 13.54
CA VAL A 163 16.66 3.28 14.51
C VAL A 163 18.03 2.93 13.92
N LEU A 164 18.08 2.39 12.71
CA LEU A 164 19.33 2.05 12.03
C LEU A 164 20.15 3.31 11.73
N GLY A 165 19.50 4.39 11.29
CA GLY A 165 20.11 5.68 11.05
C GLY A 165 20.78 6.22 12.31
N PHE A 166 20.05 6.25 13.42
CA PHE A 166 20.56 6.74 14.71
C PHE A 166 21.73 5.90 15.25
N LEU A 167 21.72 4.59 15.05
CA LEU A 167 22.75 3.68 15.60
C LEU A 167 23.98 3.50 14.70
N LEU A 168 23.81 3.56 13.37
CA LEU A 168 24.84 3.14 12.42
C LEU A 168 25.42 4.28 11.58
N VAL A 169 24.69 5.40 11.40
CA VAL A 169 25.22 6.54 10.65
C VAL A 169 26.26 7.25 11.50
N LYS A 170 27.48 7.32 10.99
CA LYS A 170 28.61 8.00 11.64
C LYS A 170 28.59 9.48 11.31
N GLU A 171 29.01 10.29 12.27
CA GLU A 171 29.22 11.73 12.08
C GLU A 171 30.32 11.98 11.04
N GLY A 172 29.99 12.79 10.03
CA GLY A 172 30.85 13.07 8.87
C GLY A 172 31.62 14.39 8.96
N LYS A 173 31.29 15.24 9.94
CA LYS A 173 31.81 16.61 10.08
C LYS A 173 33.35 16.75 9.98
N ASP A 174 34.09 15.77 10.49
CA ASP A 174 35.56 15.83 10.60
C ASP A 174 36.28 14.85 9.65
N VAL A 175 35.57 14.24 8.69
CA VAL A 175 36.12 13.25 7.75
C VAL A 175 36.69 13.95 6.51
N ASN A 176 37.94 13.64 6.14
CA ASN A 176 38.54 14.17 4.90
C ASN A 176 37.85 13.54 3.68
N LEU A 177 37.31 14.38 2.78
CA LEU A 177 36.54 13.95 1.61
C LEU A 177 37.42 13.66 0.37
N ASN A 178 38.71 13.98 0.44
CA ASN A 178 39.65 13.94 -0.69
C ASN A 178 40.62 12.75 -0.65
N ASP A 179 40.60 11.94 0.41
CA ASP A 179 41.32 10.66 0.52
C ASP A 179 40.38 9.49 0.18
#